data_AF-A0A316R8F0-F1
#
_entry.id   AF-A0A316R8F0-F1
#
_cell.length_a   1.000
_cell.length_b   1.000
_cell.length_c   1.000
_cell.angle_alpha   90.00
_cell.angle_beta   90.00
_cell.angle_gamma   90.00
#
_symmetry.space_group_name_H-M   'P 1'
#
loop_
_entity.id
_entity.type
_entity.pdbx_description
1 polymer ?
#
loop_
_entity_poly.entity_id
_entity_poly.type
_entity_poly.pdbx_seq_one_letter_code
_entity_poly.pdbx_strand_id
1 'polypeptide(L)'
;MMTSGLTMSDVGYLLMIRQKEEMANIIPKEKIDSYKASGYIELQKNGKWKITPRGGSLLMLIETPGLTPEVEGIRDRIVGVYNDMGKDTGAIKEVEKRLIWFVANTNFKEEPIVRAVISHIDLKREYTMRLDNLIWKPSNVYSVHMSLSESTLFDTIIKMYGMTSDLYLRENKNKELAWLFAVSRLPDPPRKMDKEYTITGDVKMDIERISDIKKELGRRLKMSI
;
A
#
# COMPACT_ATOMS: atom_id res chain seq x y z
N MET A 1 -3.29 -0.39 -24.36
CA MET A 1 -1.91 -0.36 -23.84
C MET A 1 -1.24 0.90 -24.35
N MET A 2 -1.00 1.91 -23.50
CA MET A 2 -0.13 3.03 -23.85
C MET A 2 1.23 2.77 -23.22
N THR A 3 2.19 2.36 -24.04
CA THR A 3 3.60 2.30 -23.67
C THR A 3 4.09 3.73 -23.49
N SER A 4 3.96 4.27 -22.27
CA SER A 4 4.76 5.44 -21.88
C SER A 4 6.21 5.04 -22.16
N GLY A 5 6.94 5.76 -23.00
CA GLY A 5 8.32 5.41 -23.40
C GLY A 5 9.36 5.46 -22.27
N LEU A 6 8.96 5.17 -21.03
CA LEU A 6 9.75 5.09 -19.82
C LEU A 6 10.18 3.64 -19.58
N THR A 7 11.47 3.46 -19.39
CA THR A 7 12.10 2.19 -19.00
C THR A 7 12.09 2.03 -17.48
N MET A 8 12.43 0.84 -16.97
CA MET A 8 12.56 0.63 -15.51
C MET A 8 13.60 1.55 -14.86
N SER A 9 14.67 1.89 -15.57
CA SER A 9 15.65 2.87 -15.10
C SER A 9 15.03 4.26 -14.94
N ASP A 10 14.10 4.63 -15.82
CA ASP A 10 13.41 5.93 -15.73
C ASP A 10 12.51 6.02 -14.49
N VAL A 11 11.84 4.93 -14.14
CA VAL A 11 11.07 4.83 -12.89
C VAL A 11 12.01 4.96 -11.69
N GLY A 12 13.15 4.26 -11.70
CA GLY A 12 14.16 4.35 -10.65
C GLY A 12 14.66 5.79 -10.45
N TYR A 13 14.96 6.51 -11.53
CA TYR A 13 15.41 7.91 -11.45
C TYR A 13 14.34 8.85 -10.91
N LEU A 14 13.08 8.71 -11.33
CA LEU A 14 11.97 9.50 -10.80
C LEU A 14 11.73 9.23 -9.30
N LEU A 15 11.92 7.98 -8.85
CA LEU A 15 11.86 7.62 -7.44
C LEU A 15 13.01 8.23 -6.63
N MET A 16 14.24 8.21 -7.15
CA MET A 16 15.39 8.86 -6.51
C MET A 16 15.13 10.37 -6.31
N ILE A 17 14.57 11.04 -7.31
CA ILE A 17 14.18 12.45 -7.22
C ILE A 17 13.09 12.65 -6.16
N ARG A 18 12.07 11.78 -6.11
CA ARG A 18 11.00 11.84 -5.10
C ARG A 18 11.54 11.67 -3.68
N GLN A 19 12.46 10.73 -3.49
CA GLN A 19 13.07 10.40 -2.19
C GLN A 19 14.16 11.39 -1.77
N LYS A 20 14.48 12.37 -2.62
CA LYS A 20 15.52 13.39 -2.38
C LYS A 20 16.89 12.78 -2.10
N GLU A 21 17.21 11.66 -2.76
CA GLU A 21 18.51 11.01 -2.58
C GLU A 21 19.64 11.90 -3.11
N GLU A 22 20.79 11.90 -2.43
CA GLU A 22 21.97 12.68 -2.86
C GLU A 22 22.50 12.22 -4.22
N MET A 23 22.22 10.97 -4.60
CA MET A 23 22.58 10.39 -5.91
C MET A 23 21.73 10.93 -7.08
N ALA A 24 20.71 11.76 -6.84
CA ALA A 24 19.92 12.37 -7.92
C ALA A 24 20.77 13.22 -8.89
N ASN A 25 21.96 13.66 -8.46
CA ASN A 25 22.94 14.38 -9.29
C ASN A 25 23.64 13.49 -10.34
N ILE A 26 23.48 12.16 -10.25
CA ILE A 26 24.10 11.17 -11.15
C ILE A 26 23.17 10.83 -12.33
N ILE A 27 21.91 11.29 -12.29
CA ILE A 27 20.93 11.05 -13.35
C ILE A 27 21.41 11.72 -14.65
N PRO A 28 21.46 11.00 -15.78
CA PRO A 28 21.89 11.57 -17.06
C PRO A 28 21.06 12.80 -17.44
N LYS A 29 21.73 13.86 -17.90
CA LYS A 29 21.08 15.14 -18.22
C LYS A 29 19.95 15.00 -19.24
N GLU A 30 20.13 14.16 -20.26
CA GLU A 30 19.12 13.86 -21.28
C GLU A 30 17.81 13.33 -20.66
N LYS A 31 17.92 12.54 -19.59
CA LYS A 31 16.76 12.02 -18.86
C LYS A 31 16.06 13.11 -18.06
N ILE A 32 16.83 13.96 -17.36
CA ILE A 32 16.29 15.13 -16.65
C ILE A 32 15.53 16.06 -17.60
N ASP A 33 16.11 16.37 -18.76
CA ASP A 33 15.49 17.23 -19.77
C ASP A 33 14.20 16.60 -20.31
N SER A 34 14.21 15.28 -20.55
CA SER A 34 13.01 14.52 -20.95
C SER A 34 11.89 14.54 -19.89
N TYR A 35 12.23 14.33 -18.62
CA TYR A 35 11.25 14.35 -17.52
C TYR A 35 10.67 15.75 -17.30
N LYS A 36 11.49 16.79 -17.45
CA LYS A 36 11.06 18.19 -17.39
C LYS A 36 10.13 18.52 -18.55
N ALA A 37 10.48 18.14 -19.78
CA ALA A 37 9.63 18.34 -20.96
C ALA A 37 8.28 17.62 -20.83
N SER A 38 8.28 16.44 -20.20
CA SER A 38 7.06 15.66 -19.90
C SER A 38 6.26 16.20 -18.71
N GLY A 39 6.80 17.19 -17.99
CA GLY A 39 6.18 17.81 -16.82
C GLY A 39 6.16 16.92 -15.58
N TYR A 40 7.04 15.91 -15.47
CA TYR A 40 7.12 15.01 -14.31
C TYR A 40 7.94 15.59 -13.17
N ILE A 41 8.91 16.45 -13.47
CA ILE A 41 9.78 17.12 -12.49
C ILE A 41 9.83 18.63 -12.73
N GLU A 42 10.15 19.37 -11.67
CA GLU A 42 10.39 20.82 -11.68
C GLU A 42 11.66 21.16 -10.88
N LEU A 43 12.32 22.27 -11.24
CA LEU A 43 13.48 22.77 -10.50
C LEU A 43 13.01 23.66 -9.35
N GLN A 44 13.44 23.37 -8.14
CA GLN A 44 13.18 24.23 -6.99
C GLN A 44 14.17 25.40 -6.92
N LYS A 45 13.81 26.45 -6.18
CA LYS A 45 14.65 27.63 -5.94
C LYS A 45 16.02 27.31 -5.32
N ASN A 46 16.14 26.17 -4.63
CA ASN A 46 17.39 25.69 -4.02
C ASN A 46 18.25 24.83 -4.98
N GLY A 47 17.91 24.77 -6.26
CA GLY A 47 18.63 24.01 -7.28
C GLY A 47 18.35 22.50 -7.28
N LYS A 48 17.49 21.99 -6.38
CA LYS A 48 17.12 20.56 -6.35
C LYS A 48 15.90 20.27 -7.22
N TRP A 49 15.87 19.09 -7.83
CA TRP A 49 14.72 18.59 -8.56
C TRP A 49 13.64 18.11 -7.61
N LYS A 50 12.38 18.36 -7.97
CA LYS A 50 11.20 17.90 -7.24
C LYS A 50 10.22 17.25 -8.23
N ILE A 51 9.55 16.20 -7.79
CA ILE A 51 8.41 15.60 -8.52
C ILE A 51 7.21 16.58 -8.52
N THR A 52 6.64 16.81 -9.69
CA THR A 52 5.40 17.57 -9.87
C THR A 52 4.18 16.71 -9.48
N PRO A 53 2.98 17.29 -9.32
CA PRO A 53 1.75 16.49 -9.14
C PRO A 53 1.55 15.45 -10.25
N ARG A 54 1.88 15.78 -11.51
CA ARG A 54 1.79 14.86 -12.65
C ARG A 54 2.76 13.69 -12.52
N GLY A 55 4.02 13.96 -12.14
CA GLY A 55 5.01 12.91 -11.87
C GLY A 55 4.62 12.05 -10.66
N GLY A 56 4.02 12.67 -9.63
CA GLY A 56 3.50 11.98 -8.46
C GLY A 56 2.38 11.02 -8.81
N SER A 57 1.40 11.46 -9.62
CA SER A 57 0.32 10.60 -10.09
C SER A 57 0.81 9.45 -10.98
N LEU A 58 1.83 9.69 -11.82
CA LEU A 58 2.47 8.63 -12.62
C LEU A 58 3.15 7.60 -11.72
N LEU A 59 3.98 8.05 -10.78
CA LEU A 59 4.66 7.15 -9.84
C LEU A 59 3.64 6.38 -9.01
N MET A 60 2.59 7.04 -8.53
CA MET A 60 1.49 6.39 -7.83
C MET A 60 0.83 5.34 -8.71
N LEU A 61 0.59 5.60 -10.00
CA LEU A 61 0.03 4.62 -10.94
C LEU A 61 0.94 3.40 -11.16
N ILE A 62 2.26 3.63 -11.21
CA ILE A 62 3.28 2.57 -11.38
C ILE A 62 3.46 1.75 -10.10
N GLU A 63 3.40 2.42 -8.95
CA GLU A 63 3.54 1.81 -7.62
C GLU A 63 2.26 1.18 -7.10
N THR A 64 1.12 1.60 -7.62
CA THR A 64 -0.17 0.94 -7.43
C THR A 64 -0.07 -0.37 -8.21
N PRO A 65 0.03 -1.53 -7.54
CA PRO A 65 0.03 -2.81 -8.25
C PRO A 65 -1.21 -2.82 -9.14
N GLY A 66 -1.06 -3.15 -10.43
CA GLY A 66 -2.22 -3.26 -11.30
C GLY A 66 -3.29 -4.18 -10.69
N LEU A 67 -4.53 -4.03 -11.11
CA LEU A 67 -5.61 -4.95 -10.73
C LEU A 67 -5.16 -6.40 -11.07
N THR A 68 -4.70 -7.14 -10.07
CA THR A 68 -4.32 -8.54 -10.24
C THR A 68 -5.57 -9.40 -10.15
N PRO A 69 -5.60 -10.59 -10.77
CA PRO A 69 -6.71 -11.53 -10.58
C PRO A 69 -6.98 -11.84 -9.10
N GLU A 70 -5.95 -11.79 -8.26
CA GLU A 70 -6.08 -11.91 -6.80
C GLU A 70 -6.89 -10.74 -6.22
N VAL A 71 -6.56 -9.49 -6.55
CA VAL A 71 -7.30 -8.31 -6.07
C VAL A 71 -8.72 -8.26 -6.64
N GLU A 72 -8.94 -8.72 -7.87
CA GLU A 72 -10.30 -8.89 -8.45
C GLU A 72 -11.13 -9.90 -7.66
N GLY A 73 -10.54 -11.06 -7.35
CA GLY A 73 -11.20 -12.09 -6.54
C GLY A 73 -11.58 -11.56 -5.15
N ILE A 74 -10.68 -10.82 -4.50
CA ILE A 74 -10.96 -10.17 -3.22
C ILE A 74 -12.11 -9.17 -3.35
N ARG A 75 -12.05 -8.28 -4.37
CA ARG A 75 -13.08 -7.27 -4.64
C ARG A 75 -14.45 -7.92 -4.80
N ASP A 76 -14.57 -8.92 -5.66
CA ASP A 76 -15.85 -9.54 -5.97
C ASP A 76 -16.45 -10.22 -4.74
N ARG A 77 -15.61 -10.83 -3.91
CA ARG A 77 -16.04 -11.49 -2.68
C ARG A 77 -16.51 -10.50 -1.62
N ILE A 78 -15.78 -9.41 -1.36
CA ILE A 78 -16.20 -8.39 -0.36
C ILE A 78 -17.41 -7.57 -0.82
N VAL A 79 -17.54 -7.34 -2.13
CA VAL A 79 -18.74 -6.73 -2.73
C VAL A 79 -19.94 -7.66 -2.60
N GLY A 80 -19.76 -8.96 -2.87
CA GLY A 80 -20.78 -9.99 -2.66
C GLY A 80 -21.30 -10.00 -1.23
N VAL A 81 -20.41 -10.04 -0.24
CA VAL A 81 -20.76 -9.99 1.20
C VAL A 81 -21.63 -8.77 1.54
N TYR A 82 -21.25 -7.58 1.05
CA TYR A 82 -22.03 -6.36 1.29
C TYR A 82 -23.43 -6.43 0.64
N ASN A 83 -23.50 -6.88 -0.62
CA ASN A 83 -24.75 -6.99 -1.36
C ASN A 83 -25.71 -8.01 -0.73
N ASP A 84 -25.21 -9.18 -0.35
CA ASP A 84 -25.99 -10.25 0.30
C ASP A 84 -26.58 -9.79 1.63
N MET A 85 -25.90 -8.87 2.32
CA MET A 85 -26.35 -8.27 3.58
C MET A 85 -27.14 -6.95 3.39
N GLY A 86 -27.47 -6.57 2.15
CA GLY A 86 -28.22 -5.37 1.83
C GLY A 86 -27.52 -4.06 2.21
N LYS A 87 -26.18 -4.03 2.19
CA LYS A 87 -25.35 -2.88 2.56
C LYS A 87 -24.79 -2.17 1.32
N ASP A 88 -24.67 -0.84 1.39
CA ASP A 88 -24.14 -0.03 0.29
C ASP A 88 -22.62 -0.23 0.12
N THR A 89 -22.17 -0.53 -1.10
CA THR A 89 -20.74 -0.68 -1.41
C THR A 89 -20.07 0.64 -1.78
N GLY A 90 -20.85 1.64 -2.20
CA GLY A 90 -20.37 2.76 -2.99
C GLY A 90 -20.04 2.37 -4.43
N ALA A 91 -19.31 3.24 -5.13
CA ALA A 91 -18.94 3.00 -6.51
C ALA A 91 -17.88 1.89 -6.61
N ILE A 92 -18.14 0.84 -7.39
CA ILE A 92 -17.22 -0.30 -7.53
C ILE A 92 -15.81 0.12 -7.95
N LYS A 93 -15.68 1.13 -8.82
CA LYS A 93 -14.37 1.69 -9.20
C LYS A 93 -13.61 2.32 -8.02
N GLU A 94 -14.32 2.92 -7.06
CA GLU A 94 -13.70 3.47 -5.85
C GLU A 94 -13.32 2.36 -4.88
N VAL A 95 -14.16 1.32 -4.74
CA VAL A 95 -13.81 0.11 -3.98
C VAL A 95 -12.53 -0.51 -4.52
N GLU A 96 -12.45 -0.71 -5.84
CA GLU A 96 -11.30 -1.29 -6.51
C GLU A 96 -10.02 -0.46 -6.29
N LYS A 97 -10.09 0.85 -6.57
CA LYS A 97 -8.96 1.76 -6.36
C LYS A 97 -8.43 1.72 -4.92
N ARG A 98 -9.33 1.76 -3.93
CA ARG A 98 -8.97 1.74 -2.52
C ARG A 98 -8.47 0.37 -2.10
N LEU A 99 -9.04 -0.71 -2.61
CA LEU A 99 -8.62 -2.08 -2.31
C LEU A 99 -7.23 -2.38 -2.85
N ILE A 100 -6.94 -1.97 -4.09
CA ILE A 100 -5.59 -2.09 -4.67
C ILE A 100 -4.58 -1.37 -3.79
N TRP A 101 -4.85 -0.11 -3.43
CA TRP A 101 -3.98 0.65 -2.52
C TRP A 101 -3.84 -0.06 -1.17
N PHE A 102 -4.94 -0.57 -0.61
CA PHE A 102 -4.95 -1.22 0.69
C PHE A 102 -4.10 -2.49 0.70
N VAL A 103 -4.29 -3.37 -0.28
CA VAL A 103 -3.50 -4.60 -0.44
C VAL A 103 -2.03 -4.25 -0.66
N ALA A 104 -1.72 -3.24 -1.48
CA ALA A 104 -0.35 -2.79 -1.71
C ALA A 104 0.34 -2.25 -0.45
N ASN A 105 -0.41 -1.66 0.49
CA ASN A 105 0.17 -1.07 1.69
C ASN A 105 0.22 -2.03 2.89
N THR A 106 -0.61 -3.07 2.88
CA THR A 106 -0.74 -4.03 3.99
C THR A 106 -0.16 -5.41 3.70
N ASN A 107 -0.13 -5.80 2.41
CA ASN A 107 0.14 -7.16 1.94
C ASN A 107 -0.78 -8.23 2.54
N PHE A 108 -1.97 -7.84 3.01
CA PHE A 108 -2.95 -8.81 3.49
C PHE A 108 -3.54 -9.61 2.33
N LYS A 109 -3.66 -10.93 2.53
CA LYS A 109 -4.32 -11.83 1.60
C LYS A 109 -5.85 -11.72 1.71
N GLU A 110 -6.54 -12.40 0.80
CA GLU A 110 -7.99 -12.38 0.68
C GLU A 110 -8.70 -12.69 2.01
N GLU A 111 -8.33 -13.79 2.65
CA GLU A 111 -9.07 -14.30 3.81
C GLU A 111 -9.07 -13.34 5.01
N PRO A 112 -7.95 -12.72 5.44
CA PRO A 112 -7.96 -11.66 6.46
C PRO A 112 -8.89 -10.49 6.11
N ILE A 113 -8.89 -10.06 4.85
CA ILE A 113 -9.69 -8.93 4.37
C ILE A 113 -11.18 -9.29 4.43
N VAL A 114 -11.56 -10.44 3.88
CA VAL A 114 -12.95 -10.92 3.85
C VAL A 114 -13.48 -11.13 5.27
N ARG A 115 -12.69 -11.74 6.17
CA ARG A 115 -13.08 -11.94 7.58
C ARG A 115 -13.30 -10.62 8.31
N ALA A 116 -12.43 -9.63 8.09
CA ALA A 116 -12.59 -8.31 8.70
C ALA A 116 -13.83 -7.59 8.17
N VAL A 117 -14.13 -7.71 6.88
CA VAL A 117 -15.37 -7.19 6.29
C VAL A 117 -16.60 -7.83 6.95
N ILE A 118 -16.67 -9.16 7.03
CA ILE A 118 -17.78 -9.88 7.66
C ILE A 118 -17.93 -9.46 9.12
N SER A 119 -16.84 -9.48 9.89
CA SER A 119 -16.82 -9.09 11.30
C SER A 119 -17.28 -7.64 11.51
N HIS A 120 -16.89 -6.72 10.62
CA HIS A 120 -17.32 -5.33 10.68
C HIS A 120 -18.84 -5.20 10.54
N ILE A 121 -19.44 -5.90 9.57
CA ILE A 121 -20.88 -5.85 9.33
C ILE A 121 -21.64 -6.47 10.51
N ASP A 122 -21.18 -7.61 11.02
CA ASP A 122 -21.81 -8.30 12.14
C ASP A 122 -21.78 -7.49 13.45
N LEU A 123 -20.69 -6.76 13.71
CA LEU A 123 -20.56 -5.92 14.91
C LEU A 123 -21.33 -4.59 14.81
N LYS A 124 -21.64 -4.11 13.59
CA LYS A 124 -22.25 -2.78 13.34
C LYS A 124 -23.49 -2.85 12.46
N ARG A 125 -24.36 -3.84 12.69
CA ARG A 125 -25.52 -4.18 11.83
C ARG A 125 -26.41 -3.00 11.44
N GLU A 126 -26.58 -1.98 12.28
CA GLU A 126 -27.45 -0.82 11.98
C GLU A 126 -26.71 0.34 11.28
N TYR A 127 -25.44 0.59 11.62
CA TYR A 127 -24.64 1.70 11.09
C TYR A 127 -23.38 1.20 10.40
N THR A 128 -23.56 0.28 9.45
CA THR A 128 -22.49 -0.23 8.62
C THR A 128 -22.09 0.82 7.60
N MET A 129 -20.82 1.23 7.61
CA MET A 129 -20.30 2.17 6.62
C MET A 129 -20.23 1.52 5.24
N ARG A 130 -20.30 2.36 4.20
CA ARG A 130 -20.08 1.92 2.82
C ARG A 130 -18.74 1.21 2.66
N LEU A 131 -18.69 0.17 1.82
CA LEU A 131 -17.50 -0.63 1.61
C LEU A 131 -16.27 0.21 1.19
N ASP A 132 -16.44 1.14 0.25
CA ASP A 132 -15.36 2.04 -0.15
C ASP A 132 -14.78 2.83 1.03
N ASN A 133 -15.65 3.33 1.92
CA ASN A 133 -15.25 4.04 3.14
C ASN A 133 -14.73 3.12 4.26
N LEU A 134 -15.13 1.86 4.28
CA LEU A 134 -14.54 0.84 5.14
C LEU A 134 -13.06 0.64 4.78
N ILE A 135 -12.76 0.51 3.49
CA ILE A 135 -11.38 0.33 3.01
C ILE A 135 -10.56 1.59 3.29
N TRP A 136 -11.06 2.76 2.95
CA TRP A 136 -10.46 4.04 3.33
C TRP A 136 -11.47 5.16 3.26
N LYS A 137 -11.57 5.97 4.31
CA LYS A 137 -12.47 7.13 4.34
C LYS A 137 -11.65 8.43 4.24
N PRO A 138 -11.84 9.24 3.19
CA PRO A 138 -11.19 10.55 3.11
C PRO A 138 -11.61 11.44 4.28
N SER A 139 -10.66 12.11 4.92
CA SER A 139 -10.93 13.06 6.01
C SER A 139 -11.59 14.35 5.50
N ASN A 140 -11.42 14.70 4.23
CA ASN A 140 -12.19 15.73 3.52
C ASN A 140 -12.24 15.45 2.00
N VAL A 141 -13.11 16.17 1.28
CA VAL A 141 -13.29 16.04 -0.19
C VAL A 141 -12.05 16.32 -1.04
N TYR A 142 -11.03 16.97 -0.47
CA TYR A 142 -9.75 17.25 -1.16
C TYR A 142 -8.66 16.24 -0.80
N SER A 143 -8.95 15.27 0.07
CA SER A 143 -7.99 14.26 0.47
C SER A 143 -7.78 13.29 -0.66
N VAL A 144 -6.61 13.38 -1.28
CA VAL A 144 -6.18 12.51 -2.39
C VAL A 144 -5.13 11.48 -1.96
N HIS A 145 -4.52 11.68 -0.78
CA HIS A 145 -3.51 10.80 -0.22
C HIS A 145 -4.16 9.85 0.78
N MET A 146 -4.18 8.56 0.44
CA MET A 146 -4.74 7.53 1.30
C MET A 146 -3.76 7.14 2.41
N SER A 147 -4.27 6.98 3.64
CA SER A 147 -3.50 6.59 4.83
C SER A 147 -4.16 5.42 5.55
N LEU A 148 -3.35 4.47 6.03
CA LEU A 148 -3.85 3.34 6.83
C LEU A 148 -4.47 3.80 8.16
N SER A 149 -4.06 4.96 8.69
CA SER A 149 -4.67 5.55 9.88
C SER A 149 -6.13 5.97 9.69
N GLU A 150 -6.57 6.09 8.45
CA GLU A 150 -7.95 6.45 8.07
C GLU A 150 -8.71 5.23 7.50
N SER A 151 -8.13 4.02 7.61
CA SER A 151 -8.74 2.78 7.14
C SER A 151 -9.39 2.02 8.30
N THR A 152 -10.73 1.97 8.31
CA THR A 152 -11.45 1.18 9.32
C THR A 152 -11.25 -0.32 9.10
N LEU A 153 -11.06 -0.75 7.85
CA LEU A 153 -10.70 -2.13 7.51
C LEU A 153 -9.36 -2.51 8.14
N PHE A 154 -8.34 -1.65 8.01
CA PHE A 154 -7.05 -1.86 8.64
C PHE A 154 -7.19 -2.02 10.15
N ASP A 155 -7.86 -1.08 10.81
CA ASP A 155 -8.10 -1.14 12.27
C ASP A 155 -8.83 -2.42 12.69
N THR A 156 -9.78 -2.87 11.87
CA THR A 156 -10.54 -4.11 12.15
C THR A 156 -9.64 -5.33 12.08
N ILE A 157 -8.78 -5.43 11.06
CA ILE A 157 -7.79 -6.51 10.96
C ILE A 157 -6.80 -6.44 12.12
N ILE A 158 -6.22 -5.27 12.40
CA ILE A 158 -5.25 -5.09 13.48
C ILE A 158 -5.83 -5.56 14.82
N LYS A 159 -7.08 -5.19 15.14
CA LYS A 159 -7.76 -5.62 16.36
C LYS A 159 -8.07 -7.12 16.37
N MET A 160 -8.56 -7.65 15.25
CA MET A 160 -8.92 -9.06 15.11
C MET A 160 -7.74 -9.99 15.37
N TYR A 161 -6.55 -9.63 14.89
CA TYR A 161 -5.34 -10.45 15.01
C TYR A 161 -4.39 -9.98 16.14
N GLY A 162 -4.81 -9.04 16.99
CA GLY A 162 -3.97 -8.53 18.10
C GLY A 162 -2.65 -7.90 17.65
N MET A 163 -2.65 -7.27 16.49
CA MET A 163 -1.46 -6.66 15.89
C MET A 163 -1.18 -5.29 16.48
N THR A 164 0.06 -4.81 16.31
CA THR A 164 0.40 -3.40 16.58
C THR A 164 0.33 -2.63 15.26
N SER A 165 -0.37 -1.50 15.27
CA SER A 165 -0.46 -0.60 14.11
C SER A 165 0.83 0.21 13.91
N ASP A 166 1.68 0.36 14.94
CA ASP A 166 2.91 1.16 14.90
C ASP A 166 3.82 0.78 13.73
N LEU A 167 3.90 -0.51 13.40
CA LEU A 167 4.74 -1.01 12.33
C LEU A 167 4.28 -0.53 10.93
N TYR A 168 2.97 -0.32 10.76
CA TYR A 168 2.37 0.14 9.51
C TYR A 168 2.26 1.67 9.44
N LEU A 169 2.14 2.32 10.61
CA LEU A 169 1.88 3.76 10.72
C LEU A 169 3.11 4.62 11.00
N ARG A 170 4.25 4.02 11.38
CA ARG A 170 5.50 4.78 11.62
C ARG A 170 6.00 5.43 10.32
N GLU A 171 6.22 6.74 10.37
CA GLU A 171 7.09 7.44 9.42
C GLU A 171 8.52 6.93 9.59
N ASN A 172 8.91 5.93 8.79
CA ASN A 172 10.16 5.22 9.00
C ASN A 172 11.38 6.10 8.64
N LYS A 173 12.17 6.49 9.65
CA LYS A 173 13.56 6.96 9.48
C LYS A 173 14.55 5.80 9.28
N ASN A 174 14.17 4.56 9.59
CA ASN A 174 15.03 3.39 9.47
C ASN A 174 14.91 2.77 8.06
N LYS A 175 15.97 2.92 7.26
CA LYS A 175 16.05 2.47 5.86
C LYS A 175 15.87 0.96 5.71
N GLU A 176 16.30 0.15 6.67
CA GLU A 176 16.17 -1.31 6.62
C GLU A 176 14.73 -1.77 6.83
N LEU A 177 14.00 -1.12 7.74
CA LEU A 177 12.57 -1.37 7.91
C LEU A 177 11.79 -0.93 6.67
N ALA A 178 12.11 0.24 6.11
CA ALA A 178 11.49 0.70 4.87
C ALA A 178 11.75 -0.27 3.70
N TRP A 179 12.97 -0.82 3.60
CA TRP A 179 13.33 -1.82 2.60
C TRP A 179 12.58 -3.15 2.81
N LEU A 180 12.52 -3.67 4.03
CA LEU A 180 11.77 -4.90 4.35
C LEU A 180 10.28 -4.76 4.00
N PHE A 181 9.67 -3.62 4.32
CA PHE A 181 8.29 -3.34 3.94
C PHE A 181 8.13 -3.19 2.42
N ALA A 182 9.05 -2.52 1.73
CA ALA A 182 9.00 -2.40 0.28
C ALA A 182 9.12 -3.78 -0.40
N VAL A 183 9.99 -4.65 0.12
CA VAL A 183 10.19 -6.03 -0.36
C VAL A 183 8.95 -6.90 -0.11
N SER A 184 8.30 -6.78 1.05
CA SER A 184 7.06 -7.52 1.33
C SER A 184 5.87 -7.08 0.47
N ARG A 185 5.93 -5.88 -0.12
CA ARG A 185 4.86 -5.32 -0.97
C ARG A 185 5.00 -5.68 -2.45
N LEU A 186 6.08 -6.37 -2.84
CA LEU A 186 6.27 -6.80 -4.22
C LEU A 186 5.25 -7.90 -4.58
N PRO A 187 4.61 -7.85 -5.77
CA PRO A 187 3.64 -8.85 -6.20
C PRO A 187 4.24 -10.26 -6.25
N ASP A 188 5.54 -10.33 -6.53
CA ASP A 188 6.39 -11.49 -6.30
C ASP A 188 7.48 -11.10 -5.29
N PRO A 189 7.35 -11.44 -3.99
CA PRO A 189 8.44 -11.24 -3.05
C PRO A 189 9.68 -12.00 -3.55
N PRO A 190 10.91 -11.57 -3.18
CA PRO A 190 12.14 -12.20 -3.65
C PRO A 190 12.05 -13.72 -3.47
N ARG A 191 12.58 -14.50 -4.43
CA ARG A 191 12.50 -15.98 -4.51
C ARG A 191 12.88 -16.77 -3.23
N LYS A 192 13.33 -16.10 -2.16
CA LYS A 192 13.72 -16.64 -0.86
C LYS A 192 12.96 -16.03 0.33
N MET A 193 11.90 -15.25 0.12
CA MET A 193 10.98 -14.91 1.21
C MET A 193 10.06 -16.12 1.38
N ASP A 194 10.21 -16.80 2.52
CA ASP A 194 9.48 -18.04 2.74
C ASP A 194 7.97 -17.76 2.85
N LYS A 195 7.15 -18.66 2.30
CA LYS A 195 5.67 -18.53 2.34
C LYS A 195 5.13 -18.38 3.75
N GLU A 196 5.90 -18.83 4.75
CA GLU A 196 5.58 -18.77 6.17
C GLU A 196 5.41 -17.35 6.72
N TYR A 197 5.98 -16.33 6.06
CA TYR A 197 5.88 -14.92 6.48
C TYR A 197 4.63 -14.20 5.94
N THR A 198 3.79 -14.89 5.16
CA THR A 198 2.56 -14.32 4.61
C THR A 198 1.39 -14.56 5.58
N ILE A 199 0.56 -13.55 5.82
CA ILE A 199 -0.67 -13.68 6.61
C ILE A 199 -1.71 -14.43 5.76
N THR A 200 -2.22 -15.57 6.24
CA THR A 200 -3.07 -16.48 5.44
C THR A 200 -4.54 -16.49 5.86
N GLY A 201 -4.93 -15.77 6.92
CA GLY A 201 -6.28 -15.73 7.45
C GLY A 201 -6.62 -16.83 8.47
N ASP A 202 -5.66 -17.70 8.81
CA ASP A 202 -5.82 -18.59 9.97
C ASP A 202 -5.38 -17.83 11.22
N VAL A 203 -6.34 -17.49 12.09
CA VAL A 203 -6.11 -16.61 13.23
C VAL A 203 -4.99 -17.13 14.14
N LYS A 204 -4.92 -18.44 14.38
CA LYS A 204 -3.92 -19.02 15.29
C LYS A 204 -2.53 -18.96 14.66
N MET A 205 -2.41 -19.45 13.42
CA MET A 205 -1.15 -19.42 12.68
C MET A 205 -0.67 -18.00 12.40
N ASP A 206 -1.59 -17.08 12.10
CA ASP A 206 -1.23 -15.68 11.85
C ASP A 206 -0.73 -14.98 13.12
N ILE A 207 -1.33 -15.25 14.28
CA ILE A 207 -0.81 -14.78 15.58
C ILE A 207 0.60 -15.31 15.83
N GLU A 208 0.84 -16.61 15.59
CA GLU A 208 2.17 -17.23 15.74
C GLU A 208 3.18 -16.58 14.77
N ARG A 209 2.81 -16.38 13.50
CA ARG A 209 3.66 -15.72 12.49
C ARG A 209 4.00 -14.28 12.84
N ILE A 210 3.02 -13.50 13.31
CA ILE A 210 3.25 -12.13 13.76
C ILE A 210 4.22 -12.11 14.94
N SER A 211 4.12 -13.08 15.85
CA SER A 211 5.08 -13.26 16.94
C SER A 211 6.48 -13.51 16.42
N ASP A 212 6.63 -14.37 15.41
CA ASP A 212 7.94 -14.70 14.85
C ASP A 212 8.56 -13.55 14.04
N ILE A 213 7.75 -12.82 13.27
CA ILE A 213 8.18 -11.56 12.63
C ILE A 213 8.65 -10.56 13.70
N LYS A 214 7.90 -10.38 14.79
CA LYS A 214 8.29 -9.49 15.90
C LYS A 214 9.61 -9.94 16.55
N LYS A 215 9.80 -11.24 16.77
CA LYS A 215 11.05 -11.79 17.34
C LYS A 215 12.24 -11.57 16.41
N GLU A 216 12.07 -11.82 15.11
CA GLU A 216 13.12 -11.64 14.12
C GLU A 216 13.48 -10.16 13.94
N LEU A 217 12.47 -9.28 13.85
CA LEU A 217 12.68 -7.84 13.86
C LEU A 217 13.38 -7.37 15.15
N GLY A 218 12.97 -7.90 16.30
CA GLY A 218 13.61 -7.62 17.59
C GLY A 218 15.06 -8.10 17.66
N ARG A 219 15.39 -9.26 17.08
CA ARG A 219 16.76 -9.75 16.95
C ARG A 219 17.60 -8.82 16.08
N ARG A 220 17.11 -8.45 14.90
CA ARG A 220 17.85 -7.58 13.97
C ARG A 220 18.04 -6.18 14.53
N LEU A 221 17.03 -5.61 15.17
CA LEU A 221 17.13 -4.30 15.84
C LEU A 221 18.12 -4.30 17.00
N LYS A 222 18.31 -5.42 17.69
CA LYS A 222 19.35 -5.59 18.73
C LYS A 222 20.75 -5.79 18.16
N MET A 223 20.88 -6.21 16.90
CA MET A 223 22.17 -6.34 16.21
C MET A 223 22.66 -5.02 15.61
N SER A 224 21.79 -4.02 15.47
CA SER A 224 22.11 -2.68 14.95
C SER A 224 22.45 -1.65 16.04
N ILE A 225 22.74 -2.10 17.27
CA ILE A 225 23.31 -1.31 18.39
C ILE A 225 24.68 -1.90 18.71
#